data_AF-A0A963D3P6-F1
#
_entry.id   AF-A0A963D3P6-F1
#
_cell.length_a   1.000
_cell.length_b   1.000
_cell.length_c   1.000
_cell.angle_alpha   90.00
_cell.angle_beta   90.00
_cell.angle_gamma   90.00
#
_symmetry.space_group_name_H-M   'P 1'
#
loop_
_entity.id
_entity.type
_entity.pdbx_description
1 polymer ?
#
loop_
_entity_poly.entity_id
_entity_poly.type
_entity_poly.pdbx_seq_one_letter_code
_entity_poly.pdbx_strand_id
1 'polypeptide(L)'
;GEQVRTDISCTVFLSDPDEYDGGELQVRDTFASHGIKLPAGHAVIYPGTSVHQVTAVTRGCRLACFFWIESLVRSSERRRLLFDFDMALMHLRETHGEDAHTVALSGTYHNLLRMWAGH
;
A
#
# COMPACT_ATOMS: atom_id res chain seq x y z
N GLY A 1 -7.74 0.10 25.36
CA GLY A 1 -7.27 0.54 24.04
C GLY A 1 -8.37 0.24 23.05
N GLU A 2 -8.66 1.16 22.13
CA GLU A 2 -9.58 0.87 21.02
C GLU A 2 -8.98 -0.20 20.11
N GLN A 3 -9.82 -1.08 19.60
CA GLN A 3 -9.42 -2.01 18.55
C GLN A 3 -9.37 -1.25 17.22
N VAL A 4 -8.20 -1.19 16.61
CA VAL A 4 -7.97 -0.57 15.30
C VAL A 4 -8.07 -1.64 14.22
N ARG A 5 -8.74 -1.33 13.11
CA ARG A 5 -8.87 -2.26 11.99
C ARG A 5 -7.55 -2.35 11.22
N THR A 6 -7.08 -3.56 10.96
CA THR A 6 -5.81 -3.81 10.25
C THR A 6 -6.04 -3.95 8.74
N ASP A 7 -6.45 -2.87 8.07
CA ASP A 7 -6.74 -2.92 6.63
C ASP A 7 -5.50 -3.12 5.77
N ILE A 8 -4.41 -2.51 6.20
CA ILE A 8 -3.17 -2.40 5.45
C ILE A 8 -2.02 -2.70 6.40
N SER A 9 -1.10 -3.56 5.95
CA SER A 9 0.18 -3.78 6.60
C SER A 9 1.25 -2.93 5.91
N CYS A 10 2.13 -2.34 6.71
CA CYS A 10 3.28 -1.58 6.23
C CYS A 10 4.56 -2.13 6.85
N THR A 11 5.61 -2.25 6.05
CA THR A 11 6.97 -2.52 6.52
C THR A 11 7.92 -1.47 5.95
N VAL A 12 8.55 -0.70 6.83
CA VAL A 12 9.64 0.22 6.52
C VAL A 12 10.96 -0.50 6.78
N PHE A 13 11.82 -0.54 5.77
CA PHE A 13 13.13 -1.19 5.84
C PHE A 13 14.13 -0.24 6.48
N LEU A 14 14.90 -0.72 7.47
CA LEU A 14 15.88 0.09 8.22
C LEU A 14 17.31 -0.45 8.07
N SER A 15 17.50 -1.49 7.25
CA SER A 15 18.78 -2.07 6.88
C SER A 15 18.84 -2.20 5.37
N ASP A 16 19.99 -1.93 4.78
CA ASP A 16 20.18 -2.08 3.35
C ASP A 16 20.24 -3.58 2.96
N PRO A 17 19.75 -3.95 1.76
CA PRO A 17 19.54 -5.34 1.39
C PRO A 17 20.84 -6.17 1.28
N ASP A 18 21.99 -5.54 1.10
CA ASP A 18 23.32 -6.15 1.05
C ASP A 18 23.95 -6.35 2.44
N GLU A 19 23.42 -5.71 3.49
CA GLU A 19 23.88 -5.89 4.88
C GLU A 19 23.53 -7.27 5.46
N TYR A 20 22.54 -7.98 4.88
CA TYR A 20 22.06 -9.28 5.36
C TYR A 20 21.70 -10.26 4.24
N ASP A 21 21.88 -11.55 4.50
CA ASP A 21 21.48 -12.64 3.60
C ASP A 21 20.16 -13.28 4.07
N GLY A 22 19.30 -13.67 3.13
CA GLY A 22 17.92 -14.04 3.44
C GLY A 22 17.09 -12.82 3.87
N GLY A 23 16.15 -13.00 4.80
CA GLY A 23 15.34 -11.88 5.33
C GLY A 23 14.33 -11.28 4.35
N GLU A 24 14.06 -11.94 3.23
CA GLU A 24 13.05 -11.52 2.27
C GLU A 24 11.65 -11.59 2.89
N LEU A 25 10.90 -10.50 2.77
CA LEU A 25 9.47 -10.49 3.06
C LEU A 25 8.75 -11.16 1.90
N GLN A 26 8.20 -12.34 2.15
CA GLN A 26 7.35 -13.05 1.20
C GLN A 26 5.90 -12.70 1.48
N VAL A 27 5.25 -12.05 0.53
CA VAL A 27 3.80 -11.79 0.56
C VAL A 27 3.13 -12.66 -0.49
N ARG A 28 2.17 -13.49 -0.05
CA ARG A 28 1.38 -14.33 -0.95
C ARG A 28 0.25 -13.52 -1.56
N ASP A 29 0.29 -13.40 -2.89
CA ASP A 29 -0.85 -13.02 -3.70
C ASP A 29 -1.56 -14.29 -4.23
N THR A 30 -2.71 -14.10 -4.85
CA THR A 30 -3.60 -15.10 -5.42
C THR A 30 -2.88 -16.07 -6.38
N PHE A 31 -1.80 -15.62 -7.03
CA PHE A 31 -1.10 -16.38 -8.07
C PHE A 31 0.41 -16.60 -7.81
N ALA A 32 1.03 -15.84 -6.91
CA ALA A 32 2.47 -15.95 -6.64
C ALA A 32 2.86 -15.39 -5.26
N SER A 33 3.98 -15.87 -4.73
CA SER A 33 4.68 -15.25 -3.59
C SER A 33 5.80 -14.37 -4.13
N HIS A 34 5.85 -13.11 -3.71
CA HIS A 34 6.90 -12.18 -4.12
C HIS A 34 7.86 -11.97 -2.95
N GLY A 35 9.15 -12.25 -3.15
CA GLY A 35 10.21 -11.91 -2.19
C GLY A 35 10.58 -10.44 -2.30
N ILE A 36 10.45 -9.70 -1.20
CA ILE A 36 10.66 -8.25 -1.15
C ILE A 36 11.82 -7.94 -0.20
N LYS A 37 12.86 -7.30 -0.74
CA LYS A 37 13.94 -6.62 -0.02
C LYS A 37 14.16 -5.26 -0.66
N LEU A 38 13.93 -4.19 0.09
CA LEU A 38 14.09 -2.82 -0.38
C LEU A 38 15.25 -2.13 0.36
N PRO A 39 15.85 -1.07 -0.22
CA PRO A 39 16.83 -0.23 0.46
C PRO A 39 16.32 0.35 1.78
N ALA A 40 17.23 0.69 2.68
CA ALA A 40 16.88 1.37 3.92
C ALA A 40 16.13 2.68 3.63
N GLY A 41 15.10 2.98 4.42
CA GLY A 41 14.21 4.13 4.25
C GLY A 41 13.05 3.91 3.28
N HIS A 42 13.04 2.81 2.51
CA HIS A 42 11.91 2.45 1.66
C HIS A 42 10.83 1.71 2.47
N ALA A 43 9.61 1.74 1.96
CA ALA A 43 8.47 1.02 2.56
C ALA A 43 7.76 0.15 1.53
N VAL A 44 7.20 -0.95 2.01
CA VAL A 44 6.22 -1.75 1.25
C VAL A 44 4.89 -1.77 1.98
N ILE A 45 3.82 -1.67 1.20
CA ILE A 45 2.44 -1.65 1.68
C ILE A 45 1.69 -2.79 0.99
N TYR A 46 0.94 -3.57 1.76
CA TYR A 46 0.15 -4.69 1.25
C TYR A 46 -1.14 -4.89 2.07
N PRO A 47 -2.15 -5.61 1.54
CA PRO A 47 -3.38 -5.86 2.29
C PRO A 47 -3.10 -6.52 3.64
N GLY A 48 -3.75 -6.04 4.70
CA GLY A 48 -3.61 -6.61 6.04
C GLY A 48 -4.06 -8.07 6.14
N THR A 49 -4.82 -8.55 5.15
CA THR A 49 -5.31 -9.92 5.03
C THR A 49 -4.33 -10.85 4.30
N SER A 50 -3.24 -10.34 3.70
CA SER A 50 -2.29 -11.18 2.97
C SER A 50 -1.50 -12.08 3.91
N VAL A 51 -1.43 -13.38 3.57
CA VAL A 51 -0.51 -14.31 4.22
C VAL A 51 0.91 -13.92 3.86
N HIS A 52 1.76 -13.73 4.86
CA HIS A 52 3.14 -13.33 4.66
C HIS A 52 4.08 -13.96 5.67
N GLN A 53 5.35 -14.04 5.32
CA GLN A 53 6.43 -14.53 6.19
C GLN A 53 7.72 -13.80 5.86
N VAL A 54 8.67 -13.79 6.79
CA VAL A 54 10.04 -13.35 6.54
C VAL A 54 10.94 -14.58 6.50
N THR A 55 11.71 -14.74 5.43
CA THR A 55 12.68 -15.84 5.34
C THR A 55 13.78 -15.67 6.40
N ALA A 56 14.38 -16.78 6.83
CA ALA A 56 15.44 -16.74 7.84
C ALA A 56 16.60 -15.83 7.38
N VAL A 57 17.08 -14.98 8.28
CA VAL A 57 18.33 -14.24 8.07
C VAL A 57 19.48 -15.17 8.42
N THR A 58 20.37 -15.44 7.47
CA THR A 58 21.49 -16.37 7.65
C THR A 58 22.83 -15.67 7.91
N ARG A 59 22.92 -14.38 7.57
CA ARG A 59 24.07 -13.50 7.82
C ARG A 59 23.57 -12.07 8.06
N GLY A 60 24.23 -11.34 8.96
CA GLY A 60 23.91 -9.94 9.24
C GLY A 60 22.68 -9.77 10.13
N CYS A 61 22.06 -8.59 10.07
CA CYS A 61 20.85 -8.28 10.83
C CYS A 61 19.89 -7.47 9.94
N ARG A 62 18.60 -7.81 9.99
CA ARG A 62 17.53 -7.08 9.29
C ARG A 62 16.73 -6.28 10.30
N LEU A 63 16.91 -4.96 10.32
CA LEU A 63 16.06 -4.05 11.06
C LEU A 63 14.90 -3.55 10.18
N ALA A 64 13.71 -3.49 10.75
CA ALA A 64 12.52 -2.97 10.10
C ALA A 64 11.54 -2.40 11.14
N CYS A 65 10.74 -1.43 10.73
CA CYS A 65 9.55 -1.02 11.45
C CYS A 65 8.33 -1.59 10.73
N PHE A 66 7.44 -2.26 11.46
CA PHE A 66 6.19 -2.74 10.89
C PHE A 66 5.00 -2.26 11.72
N PHE A 67 3.91 -1.94 11.04
CA PHE A 67 2.69 -1.45 11.67
C PHE A 67 1.49 -1.65 10.75
N TRP A 68 0.30 -1.50 11.31
CA TRP A 68 -0.96 -1.55 10.58
C TRP A 68 -1.55 -0.15 10.43
N ILE A 69 -2.26 0.05 9.32
CA ILE A 69 -2.97 1.29 9.00
C ILE A 69 -4.44 0.95 8.84
N GLU A 70 -5.29 1.67 9.58
CA GLU A 70 -6.72 1.71 9.31
C GLU A 70 -6.97 2.72 8.19
N SER A 71 -7.47 2.24 7.05
CA SER A 71 -7.79 3.09 5.91
C SER A 71 -9.18 3.71 6.09
N LEU A 72 -9.43 4.89 5.53
CA LEU A 72 -10.78 5.43 5.43
C LEU A 72 -11.74 4.46 4.71
N VAL A 73 -11.23 3.79 3.67
CA VAL A 73 -11.96 2.81 2.87
C VAL A 73 -11.50 1.40 3.23
N ARG A 74 -12.43 0.58 3.73
CA ARG A 74 -12.16 -0.77 4.27
C ARG A 74 -11.84 -1.82 3.19
N SER A 75 -12.60 -1.85 2.10
CA SER A 75 -12.42 -2.85 1.03
C SER A 75 -11.16 -2.55 0.20
N SER A 76 -10.32 -3.57 -0.01
CA SER A 76 -9.14 -3.52 -0.88
C SER A 76 -9.50 -3.17 -2.32
N GLU A 77 -10.60 -3.72 -2.82
CA GLU A 77 -11.08 -3.54 -4.20
C GLU A 77 -11.52 -2.09 -4.41
N ARG A 78 -12.29 -1.53 -3.47
CA ARG A 78 -12.73 -0.14 -3.50
C ARG A 78 -11.54 0.83 -3.41
N ARG A 79 -10.57 0.56 -2.54
CA ARG A 79 -9.32 1.34 -2.47
C ARG A 79 -8.57 1.32 -3.80
N ARG A 80 -8.46 0.14 -4.43
CA ARG A 80 -7.77 0.00 -5.71
C ARG A 80 -8.46 0.81 -6.81
N LEU A 81 -9.80 0.74 -6.89
CA LEU A 81 -10.58 1.52 -7.86
C LEU A 81 -10.42 3.04 -7.65
N LEU A 82 -10.43 3.52 -6.40
CA LEU A 82 -10.16 4.93 -6.10
C LEU A 82 -8.75 5.33 -6.51
N PHE A 83 -7.74 4.52 -6.20
CA PHE A 83 -6.36 4.78 -6.61
C PHE A 83 -6.22 4.89 -8.13
N ASP A 84 -6.77 3.93 -8.88
CA ASP A 84 -6.69 3.94 -10.34
C ASP A 84 -7.42 5.14 -10.95
N PHE A 85 -8.57 5.53 -10.38
CA PHE A 85 -9.28 6.75 -10.80
C PHE A 85 -8.45 8.01 -10.51
N ASP A 86 -7.88 8.14 -9.31
CA ASP A 86 -7.07 9.30 -8.94
C ASP A 86 -5.83 9.44 -9.85
N MET A 87 -5.13 8.34 -10.14
CA MET A 87 -3.98 8.35 -11.06
C MET A 87 -4.36 8.79 -12.47
N ALA A 88 -5.49 8.28 -12.99
CA ALA A 88 -5.98 8.70 -14.30
C ALA A 88 -6.38 10.18 -14.32
N LEU A 89 -7.01 10.67 -13.25
CA LEU A 89 -7.42 12.06 -13.10
C LEU A 89 -6.22 13.00 -12.97
N MET A 90 -5.19 12.62 -12.21
CA MET A 90 -3.93 13.36 -12.12
C MET A 90 -3.28 13.49 -13.50
N HIS A 91 -3.20 12.39 -14.25
CA HIS A 91 -2.63 12.41 -15.59
C HIS A 91 -3.41 13.29 -16.57
N LEU A 92 -4.75 13.27 -16.50
CA LEU A 92 -5.58 14.17 -17.30
C LEU A 92 -5.33 15.64 -16.95
N ARG A 93 -5.22 15.98 -15.66
CA ARG A 93 -4.94 17.35 -15.22
C ARG A 93 -3.56 17.83 -15.65
N GLU A 94 -2.55 16.95 -15.61
CA GLU A 94 -1.20 17.26 -16.09
C GLU A 94 -1.17 17.52 -17.60
N THR A 95 -1.92 16.74 -18.37
CA THR A 95 -1.85 16.76 -19.85
C THR A 95 -2.77 17.82 -20.47
N HIS A 96 -3.95 18.04 -19.88
CA HIS A 96 -4.98 18.92 -20.45
C HIS A 96 -5.28 20.15 -19.59
N GLY A 97 -4.66 20.27 -18.41
CA GLY A 97 -4.98 21.31 -17.44
C GLY A 97 -6.28 21.03 -16.69
N GLU A 98 -6.72 22.03 -15.94
CA GLU A 98 -7.95 21.95 -15.15
C GLU A 98 -9.09 22.64 -15.91
N ASP A 99 -10.19 21.92 -16.12
CA ASP A 99 -11.35 22.31 -16.89
C ASP A 99 -12.66 21.81 -16.24
N ALA A 100 -13.81 22.13 -16.84
CA ALA A 100 -15.10 21.72 -16.27
C ALA A 100 -15.26 20.19 -16.13
N HIS A 101 -14.63 19.40 -17.01
CA HIS A 101 -14.75 17.94 -17.02
C HIS A 101 -13.86 17.29 -15.95
N THR A 102 -12.61 17.71 -15.84
CA THR A 102 -11.67 17.27 -14.79
C THR A 102 -12.13 17.67 -13.39
N VAL A 103 -12.77 18.83 -13.25
CA VAL A 103 -13.44 19.24 -11.99
C VAL A 103 -14.63 18.32 -11.68
N ALA A 104 -15.47 18.00 -12.66
CA ALA A 104 -16.60 17.10 -12.47
C ALA A 104 -16.15 15.66 -12.10
N LEU A 105 -15.08 15.16 -12.73
CA LEU A 105 -14.46 13.87 -12.39
C LEU A 105 -13.88 13.87 -10.98
N SER A 106 -13.19 14.96 -10.59
CA SER A 106 -12.73 15.16 -9.22
C SER A 106 -13.91 15.09 -8.24
N GLY A 107 -15.02 15.75 -8.54
CA GLY A 107 -16.24 15.68 -7.72
C GLY A 107 -16.78 14.25 -7.59
N THR A 108 -16.72 13.47 -8.66
CA THR A 108 -17.15 12.06 -8.68
C THR A 108 -16.25 11.19 -7.82
N TYR A 109 -14.93 11.34 -7.91
CA TYR A 109 -13.96 10.68 -7.02
C TYR A 109 -14.28 10.94 -5.54
N HIS A 110 -14.48 12.21 -5.16
CA HIS A 110 -14.80 12.58 -3.79
C HIS A 110 -16.16 12.04 -3.31
N ASN A 111 -17.15 11.94 -4.20
CA ASN A 111 -18.42 11.29 -3.88
C ASN A 111 -18.21 9.79 -3.57
N LEU A 112 -17.44 9.07 -4.40
CA LEU A 112 -17.12 7.66 -4.15
C LEU A 112 -16.35 7.47 -2.84
N LEU A 113 -15.36 8.32 -2.58
CA LEU A 113 -14.61 8.30 -1.33
C LEU A 113 -15.54 8.49 -0.13
N ARG A 114 -16.45 9.47 -0.15
CA ARG A 114 -17.44 9.66 0.92
C ARG A 114 -18.38 8.48 1.08
N MET A 115 -18.84 7.88 -0.02
CA MET A 115 -19.74 6.72 0.02
C MET A 115 -19.07 5.48 0.59
N TRP A 116 -17.76 5.35 0.42
CA TRP A 116 -17.00 4.17 0.84
C TRP A 116 -16.18 4.38 2.11
N ALA A 117 -16.10 5.61 2.61
CA ALA A 117 -15.47 5.93 3.89
C ALA A 117 -16.34 5.44 5.06
N GLY A 118 -15.74 4.71 6.01
CA GLY A 118 -16.39 4.32 7.26
C GLY A 118 -17.40 3.14 7.18
N HIS A 119 -17.51 2.46 6.03
CA HIS A 119 -18.32 1.25 5.85
C HIS A 119 -17.44 0.01 5.62
#